data_AF-A0A397EW56-F1
#
_entry.id   AF-A0A397EW56-F1
#
_cell.length_a   1.000
_cell.length_b   1.000
_cell.length_c   1.000
_cell.angle_alpha   90.00
_cell.angle_beta   90.00
_cell.angle_gamma   90.00
#
_symmetry.space_group_name_H-M   'P 1'
#
loop_
_entity.id
_entity.type
_entity.pdbx_description
1 polymer ?
#
loop_
_entity_poly.entity_id
_entity_poly.type
_entity_poly.pdbx_seq_one_letter_code
_entity_poly.pdbx_strand_id
1 'polypeptide(L)'
;MWQECELTWPCTQLPQQCFQPKQHKRLILNSVDGFQDMYACHSTMTPVRRNKISPQKKPRRRYTHAKKRQMVAKMLEASTRGLEAETGIPKSNLSRWMQQKDKLLSFDGSMKRFNLDGAGRPEEIPDITALIAFMLKLREAERAVTCTHIVNYLKRHHRKWLDTYLGEKHRGYQTLLRLLQMFCGRHGFTRQRPTKAKRLQGDLGELRKAFALDFHTAFDTIFNVDETGMSYDMPPKAIWAVGVEVQRSPAAKTFVPYDSCALCARG
;
A
#
# COMPACT_ATOMS: atom_id res chain seq x y z
N MET A 1 23.81 -50.28 16.72
CA MET A 1 25.18 -50.55 16.24
C MET A 1 25.60 -49.36 15.40
N TRP A 2 26.22 -48.41 16.07
CA TRP A 2 26.93 -47.30 15.46
C TRP A 2 28.34 -47.82 15.17
N GLN A 3 28.85 -47.62 13.97
CA GLN A 3 30.28 -47.76 13.68
C GLN A 3 30.81 -46.41 13.25
N GLU A 4 31.71 -45.92 14.07
CA GLU A 4 32.50 -44.71 13.94
C GLU A 4 33.49 -44.85 12.78
N CYS A 5 33.58 -43.81 11.95
CA CYS A 5 34.75 -43.60 11.08
C CYS A 5 35.33 -42.24 11.45
N GLU A 6 36.27 -42.26 12.38
CA GLU A 6 37.21 -41.18 12.65
C GLU A 6 38.18 -41.05 11.47
N LEU A 7 38.22 -39.88 10.83
CA LEU A 7 39.34 -39.47 9.99
C LEU A 7 39.85 -38.12 10.47
N THR A 8 40.98 -38.22 11.15
CA THR A 8 41.88 -37.19 11.66
C THR A 8 42.40 -36.28 10.56
N TRP A 9 42.28 -34.96 10.77
CA TRP A 9 42.97 -33.93 10.00
C TRP A 9 44.33 -33.61 10.64
N PRO A 10 45.44 -33.51 9.90
CA PRO A 10 46.62 -32.81 10.39
C PRO A 10 46.60 -31.33 9.97
N CYS A 11 46.75 -30.47 10.97
CA CYS A 11 46.99 -29.04 10.87
C CYS A 11 48.50 -28.79 10.74
N THR A 12 48.96 -28.18 9.63
CA THR A 12 50.22 -27.40 9.65
C THR A 12 50.31 -26.40 8.48
N GLN A 13 50.30 -25.13 8.86
CA GLN A 13 51.10 -24.00 8.34
C GLN A 13 50.95 -23.49 6.89
N LEU A 14 50.32 -22.30 6.84
CA LEU A 14 50.53 -21.24 5.85
C LEU A 14 52.01 -20.91 5.62
N PRO A 15 52.32 -20.37 4.42
CA PRO A 15 53.07 -19.12 4.35
C PRO A 15 52.21 -18.01 3.73
N GLN A 16 52.32 -16.82 4.33
CA GLN A 16 51.72 -15.59 3.83
C GLN A 16 52.41 -15.14 2.55
N GLN A 17 51.62 -14.82 1.53
CA GLN A 17 52.02 -13.88 0.49
C GLN A 17 50.90 -12.84 0.29
N CYS A 18 51.23 -11.61 0.62
CA CYS A 18 50.48 -10.41 0.29
C CYS A 18 50.39 -10.26 -1.23
N PHE A 19 49.18 -10.14 -1.80
CA PHE A 19 49.00 -9.50 -3.11
C PHE A 19 47.68 -8.71 -3.17
N GLN A 20 47.82 -7.45 -3.57
CA GLN A 20 46.79 -6.41 -3.63
C GLN A 20 45.80 -6.62 -4.80
N PRO A 21 44.58 -6.05 -4.74
CA PRO A 21 43.51 -6.30 -5.70
C PRO A 21 43.61 -5.35 -6.90
N LYS A 22 43.92 -5.87 -8.10
CA LYS A 22 43.71 -5.13 -9.35
C LYS A 22 43.16 -6.04 -10.46
N GLN A 23 42.00 -5.62 -10.96
CA GLN A 23 41.57 -5.72 -12.37
C GLN A 23 41.30 -7.14 -12.91
N HIS A 24 40.12 -7.68 -12.64
CA HIS A 24 39.48 -8.67 -13.53
C HIS A 24 38.02 -8.26 -13.83
N LYS A 25 37.88 -7.09 -14.45
CA LYS A 25 36.70 -6.73 -15.25
C LYS A 25 37.03 -7.05 -16.72
N ARG A 26 36.71 -8.26 -17.19
CA ARG A 26 36.34 -8.52 -18.59
C ARG A 26 35.98 -9.99 -18.73
N LEU A 27 34.99 -10.22 -19.60
CA LEU A 27 34.49 -11.51 -20.07
C LEU A 27 33.49 -12.20 -19.13
N ILE A 28 32.31 -11.59 -18.93
CA ILE A 28 31.00 -12.12 -19.35
C ILE A 28 30.07 -10.92 -19.49
N LEU A 29 30.14 -10.21 -20.62
CA LEU A 29 29.26 -9.09 -20.97
C LEU A 29 28.93 -9.16 -22.46
N ASN A 30 28.57 -10.36 -22.94
CA ASN A 30 28.06 -10.57 -24.30
C ASN A 30 26.69 -11.23 -24.21
N SER A 31 25.68 -10.45 -23.84
CA SER A 31 24.28 -10.58 -24.28
C SER A 31 23.46 -9.44 -23.65
N VAL A 32 23.89 -8.20 -23.94
CA VAL A 32 23.11 -6.99 -23.63
C VAL A 32 23.10 -6.10 -24.88
N ASP A 33 22.88 -6.71 -26.04
CA ASP A 33 22.58 -6.00 -27.27
C ASP A 33 21.08 -6.14 -27.51
N GLY A 34 20.34 -5.08 -27.19
CA GLY A 34 18.89 -5.02 -27.38
C GLY A 34 18.14 -4.04 -26.47
N PHE A 35 18.83 -3.24 -25.65
CA PHE A 35 18.17 -2.34 -24.69
C PHE A 35 18.22 -0.85 -25.02
N GLN A 36 18.75 -0.46 -26.20
CA GLN A 36 19.02 0.95 -26.51
C GLN A 36 18.36 1.50 -27.80
N ASP A 37 17.40 0.80 -28.42
CA ASP A 37 16.77 1.27 -29.68
C ASP A 37 15.23 1.35 -29.67
N MET A 38 14.61 1.48 -28.49
CA MET A 38 13.15 1.70 -28.40
C MET A 38 12.73 3.12 -28.02
N TYR A 39 13.69 4.06 -27.90
CA TYR A 39 13.44 5.44 -27.46
C TYR A 39 13.49 6.49 -28.59
N ALA A 40 13.29 6.11 -29.85
CA ALA A 40 13.38 7.01 -30.99
C ALA A 40 12.16 7.01 -31.94
N CYS A 41 10.93 6.86 -31.41
CA CYS A 41 9.73 7.14 -32.21
C CYS A 41 8.56 7.62 -31.33
N HIS A 42 8.63 8.86 -30.87
CA HIS A 42 7.48 9.60 -30.35
C HIS A 42 7.57 11.05 -30.82
N SER A 43 7.32 11.27 -32.11
CA SER A 43 6.90 12.57 -32.62
C SER A 43 5.96 12.36 -33.80
N THR A 44 4.87 13.12 -33.81
CA THR A 44 3.72 13.10 -34.75
C THR A 44 2.58 12.12 -34.45
N MET A 45 2.07 12.13 -33.21
CA MET A 45 0.62 11.97 -33.03
C MET A 45 0.03 13.31 -32.60
N THR A 46 -0.76 13.90 -33.49
CA THR A 46 -1.62 15.03 -33.16
C THR A 46 -2.51 14.66 -31.97
N PRO A 47 -2.76 15.59 -31.02
CA PRO A 47 -3.60 15.29 -29.88
C PRO A 47 -5.04 15.15 -30.38
N VAL A 48 -5.49 13.90 -30.59
CA VAL A 48 -6.92 13.62 -30.66
C VAL A 48 -7.50 14.01 -29.31
N ARG A 49 -8.10 15.20 -29.25
CA ARG A 49 -8.89 15.65 -28.10
C ARG A 49 -9.96 14.59 -27.86
N ARG A 50 -9.79 13.77 -26.81
CA ARG A 50 -10.86 12.93 -26.29
C ARG A 50 -11.92 13.85 -25.70
N ASN A 51 -12.81 14.35 -26.55
CA ASN A 51 -14.06 14.98 -26.11
C ASN A 51 -14.96 13.89 -25.51
N LYS A 52 -14.75 13.54 -24.23
CA LYS A 52 -15.73 12.80 -23.44
C LYS A 52 -15.67 13.23 -21.98
N ILE A 53 -16.22 14.40 -21.70
CA ILE A 53 -16.88 14.63 -20.40
C ILE A 53 -18.35 14.85 -20.76
N SER A 54 -19.14 13.78 -20.71
CA SER A 54 -20.60 13.93 -20.69
C SER A 54 -20.94 14.67 -19.39
N PRO A 55 -21.49 15.89 -19.44
CA PRO A 55 -21.95 16.53 -18.23
C PRO A 55 -23.16 15.73 -17.72
N GLN A 56 -23.14 15.38 -16.44
CA GLN A 56 -24.23 14.73 -15.69
C GLN A 56 -24.34 13.19 -15.74
N LYS A 57 -23.40 12.50 -15.09
CA LYS A 57 -23.80 11.31 -14.32
C LYS A 57 -23.95 11.73 -12.86
N LYS A 58 -25.18 11.72 -12.34
CA LYS A 58 -25.45 11.92 -10.91
C LYS A 58 -24.54 10.97 -10.11
N PRO A 59 -23.84 11.42 -9.06
CA PRO A 59 -23.02 10.55 -8.24
C PRO A 59 -23.82 9.33 -7.77
N ARG A 60 -23.26 8.13 -7.95
CA ARG A 60 -23.90 6.90 -7.47
C ARG A 60 -24.09 7.00 -5.95
N ARG A 61 -25.35 7.02 -5.49
CA ARG A 61 -25.68 6.93 -4.05
C ARG A 61 -25.18 5.60 -3.50
N ARG A 62 -24.40 5.66 -2.43
CA ARG A 62 -23.93 4.49 -1.66
C ARG A 62 -24.74 4.40 -0.38
N TYR A 63 -25.14 3.20 0.00
CA TYR A 63 -25.93 2.95 1.20
C TYR A 63 -25.12 2.13 2.19
N THR A 64 -25.10 2.57 3.44
CA THR A 64 -24.43 1.88 4.54
C THR A 64 -25.19 0.61 4.93
N HIS A 65 -24.51 -0.34 5.56
CA HIS A 65 -25.14 -1.56 6.07
C HIS A 65 -26.29 -1.29 7.05
N ALA A 66 -26.15 -0.27 7.92
CA ALA A 66 -27.25 0.18 8.77
C ALA A 66 -28.52 0.48 7.96
N LYS A 67 -28.38 1.25 6.87
CA LYS A 67 -29.53 1.61 6.02
C LYS A 67 -30.10 0.38 5.32
N LYS A 68 -29.25 -0.51 4.81
CA LYS A 68 -29.70 -1.75 4.17
C LYS A 68 -30.49 -2.65 5.13
N ARG A 69 -29.99 -2.85 6.35
CA ARG A 69 -30.70 -3.61 7.41
C ARG A 69 -32.04 -3.00 7.76
N GLN A 70 -32.07 -1.68 7.97
CA GLN A 70 -33.31 -0.96 8.26
C GLN A 70 -34.35 -1.21 7.16
N MET A 71 -33.93 -1.15 5.89
CA MET A 71 -34.84 -1.39 4.77
C MET A 71 -35.26 -2.86 4.68
N VAL A 72 -34.38 -3.81 4.97
CA VAL A 72 -34.73 -5.24 5.03
C VAL A 72 -35.77 -5.50 6.11
N ALA A 73 -35.61 -4.93 7.31
CA ALA A 73 -36.62 -5.01 8.38
C ALA A 73 -37.97 -4.41 7.91
N LYS A 74 -37.96 -3.20 7.36
CA LYS A 74 -39.19 -2.57 6.82
C LYS A 74 -39.84 -3.39 5.70
N MET A 75 -39.07 -4.08 4.86
CA MET A 75 -39.59 -4.93 3.78
C MET A 75 -40.21 -6.25 4.28
N LEU A 76 -39.91 -6.67 5.51
CA LEU A 76 -40.58 -7.82 6.13
C LEU A 76 -41.99 -7.45 6.62
N GLU A 77 -42.22 -6.18 6.94
CA GLU A 77 -43.49 -5.68 7.49
C GLU A 77 -44.36 -4.98 6.44
N ALA A 78 -43.76 -4.41 5.37
CA ALA A 78 -44.45 -3.57 4.41
C ALA A 78 -44.10 -3.88 2.94
N SER A 79 -44.99 -3.44 2.04
CA SER A 79 -44.81 -3.58 0.59
C SER A 79 -43.68 -2.70 0.05
N THR A 80 -42.84 -3.28 -0.82
CA THR A 80 -41.69 -2.61 -1.48
C THR A 80 -42.07 -1.36 -2.29
N ARG A 81 -43.31 -1.27 -2.79
CA ARG A 81 -43.79 -0.09 -3.54
C ARG A 81 -43.92 1.16 -2.66
N GLY A 82 -44.39 1.01 -1.43
CA GLY A 82 -44.54 2.12 -0.49
C GLY A 82 -43.19 2.66 -0.02
N LEU A 83 -42.21 1.76 0.17
CA LEU A 83 -40.87 2.11 0.62
C LEU A 83 -40.07 2.92 -0.41
N GLU A 84 -40.27 2.70 -1.71
CA GLU A 84 -39.62 3.53 -2.74
C GLU A 84 -40.12 4.97 -2.68
N ALA A 85 -41.43 5.18 -2.52
CA ALA A 85 -42.02 6.52 -2.41
C ALA A 85 -41.55 7.23 -1.13
N GLU A 86 -41.48 6.53 0.00
CA GLU A 86 -41.03 7.09 1.29
C GLU A 86 -39.52 7.42 1.29
N THR A 87 -38.69 6.54 0.73
CA THR A 87 -37.22 6.62 0.91
C THR A 87 -36.46 7.14 -0.31
N GLY A 88 -37.12 7.20 -1.47
CA GLY A 88 -36.50 7.50 -2.75
C GLY A 88 -35.42 6.49 -3.17
N ILE A 89 -35.41 5.30 -2.57
CA ILE A 89 -34.49 4.21 -2.91
C ILE A 89 -35.10 3.41 -4.07
N PRO A 90 -34.39 3.24 -5.19
CA PRO A 90 -34.90 2.47 -6.32
C PRO A 90 -35.31 1.05 -5.90
N LYS A 91 -36.46 0.57 -6.39
CA LYS A 91 -36.92 -0.81 -6.21
C LYS A 91 -35.86 -1.87 -6.49
N SER A 92 -34.98 -1.64 -7.48
CA SER A 92 -33.90 -2.56 -7.83
C SER A 92 -32.87 -2.75 -6.71
N ASN A 93 -32.62 -1.71 -5.90
CA ASN A 93 -31.76 -1.84 -4.72
C ASN A 93 -32.49 -2.57 -3.58
N LEU A 94 -33.75 -2.22 -3.32
CA LEU A 94 -34.58 -2.86 -2.29
C LEU A 94 -34.69 -4.37 -2.55
N SER A 95 -35.07 -4.76 -3.77
CA SER A 95 -35.15 -6.17 -4.19
C SER A 95 -33.82 -6.89 -4.05
N ARG A 96 -32.71 -6.29 -4.49
CA ARG A 96 -31.36 -6.88 -4.32
C ARG A 96 -31.00 -7.08 -2.86
N TRP A 97 -31.29 -6.13 -1.98
CA TRP A 97 -31.00 -6.29 -0.55
C TRP A 97 -31.89 -7.34 0.09
N MET A 98 -33.14 -7.48 -0.36
CA MET A 98 -34.02 -8.55 0.10
C MET A 98 -33.50 -9.94 -0.31
N GLN A 99 -32.93 -10.09 -1.51
CA GLN A 99 -32.24 -11.31 -1.94
C GLN A 99 -30.99 -11.61 -1.08
N GLN A 100 -30.36 -10.57 -0.52
CA GLN A 100 -29.20 -10.67 0.35
C GLN A 100 -29.56 -10.58 1.84
N LYS A 101 -30.84 -10.77 2.20
CA LYS A 101 -31.35 -10.50 3.56
C LYS A 101 -30.56 -11.24 4.63
N ASP A 102 -30.26 -12.52 4.42
CA ASP A 102 -29.63 -13.36 5.45
C ASP A 102 -28.20 -12.89 5.71
N LYS A 103 -27.46 -12.60 4.63
CA LYS A 103 -26.10 -12.03 4.70
C LYS A 103 -26.10 -10.64 5.33
N LEU A 104 -27.11 -9.82 5.05
CA LEU A 104 -27.22 -8.50 5.64
C LEU A 104 -27.57 -8.58 7.11
N LEU A 105 -28.45 -9.48 7.55
CA LEU A 105 -28.87 -9.66 8.94
C LEU A 105 -27.83 -10.41 9.79
N SER A 106 -27.06 -11.33 9.20
CA SER A 106 -26.01 -12.08 9.89
C SER A 106 -24.67 -11.33 9.99
N PHE A 107 -24.50 -10.21 9.27
CA PHE A 107 -23.26 -9.43 9.26
C PHE A 107 -22.89 -8.87 10.65
N ASP A 108 -21.74 -9.23 11.17
CA ASP A 108 -21.24 -8.84 12.50
C ASP A 108 -20.28 -7.63 12.45
N GLY A 109 -19.89 -7.18 11.25
CA GLY A 109 -18.95 -6.09 11.06
C GLY A 109 -19.52 -4.68 11.25
N SER A 110 -18.68 -3.67 10.95
CA SER A 110 -19.06 -2.25 11.10
C SER A 110 -20.21 -1.83 10.18
N MET A 111 -21.28 -1.33 10.79
CA MET A 111 -22.48 -0.82 10.11
C MET A 111 -22.23 0.38 9.18
N LYS A 112 -21.08 1.05 9.31
CA LYS A 112 -20.66 2.19 8.46
C LYS A 112 -20.13 1.72 7.10
N ARG A 113 -19.83 0.44 6.91
CA ARG A 113 -19.37 -0.11 5.62
C ARG A 113 -20.51 -0.10 4.59
N PHE A 114 -20.14 0.02 3.32
CA PHE A 114 -21.09 0.04 2.20
C PHE A 114 -21.28 -1.30 1.51
N ASN A 115 -20.33 -2.23 1.63
CA ASN A 115 -20.32 -3.50 0.92
C ASN A 115 -20.34 -4.68 1.91
N LEU A 116 -21.00 -5.77 1.55
CA LEU A 116 -20.87 -7.06 2.24
C LEU A 116 -19.41 -7.53 2.16
N ASP A 117 -18.97 -8.33 3.13
CA ASP A 117 -17.66 -8.96 3.07
C ASP A 117 -17.56 -9.84 1.82
N GLY A 118 -16.35 -9.92 1.25
CA GLY A 118 -16.11 -10.61 -0.02
C GLY A 118 -16.46 -9.80 -1.28
N ALA A 119 -16.94 -8.54 -1.16
CA ALA A 119 -17.09 -7.64 -2.31
C ALA A 119 -15.75 -7.10 -2.88
N GLY A 120 -14.62 -7.59 -2.35
CA GLY A 120 -13.30 -7.31 -2.88
C GLY A 120 -13.01 -8.13 -4.14
N ARG A 121 -12.01 -7.71 -4.92
CA ARG A 121 -11.51 -8.52 -6.02
C ARG A 121 -10.88 -9.80 -5.43
N PRO A 122 -11.26 -11.00 -5.91
CA PRO A 122 -10.67 -12.25 -5.41
C PRO A 122 -9.15 -12.26 -5.60
N GLU A 123 -8.46 -13.03 -4.76
CA GLU A 123 -7.01 -13.18 -4.84
C GLU A 123 -6.64 -13.99 -6.08
N GLU A 124 -6.03 -13.31 -7.06
CA GLU A 124 -5.59 -13.92 -8.33
C GLU A 124 -4.29 -14.71 -8.17
N ILE A 125 -3.60 -14.57 -7.04
CA ILE A 125 -2.27 -15.16 -6.81
C ILE A 125 -2.42 -16.62 -6.35
N PRO A 126 -1.67 -17.56 -6.93
CA PRO A 126 -1.69 -18.97 -6.53
C PRO A 126 -1.00 -19.18 -5.18
N ASP A 127 -1.46 -20.20 -4.45
CA ASP A 127 -0.85 -20.70 -3.21
C ASP A 127 -0.48 -19.59 -2.21
N ILE A 128 -1.51 -18.87 -1.77
CA ILE A 128 -1.41 -17.74 -0.84
C ILE A 128 -0.70 -18.15 0.44
N THR A 129 -1.02 -19.33 0.99
CA THR A 129 -0.48 -19.82 2.26
C THR A 129 1.03 -20.04 2.18
N ALA A 130 1.53 -20.72 1.14
CA ALA A 130 2.97 -20.93 0.99
C ALA A 130 3.73 -19.63 0.71
N LEU A 131 3.14 -18.72 -0.07
CA LEU A 131 3.74 -17.41 -0.32
C LEU A 131 3.86 -16.58 0.96
N ILE A 132 2.84 -16.58 1.84
CA ILE A 132 2.90 -15.90 3.14
C ILE A 132 3.99 -16.52 4.02
N ALA A 133 4.05 -17.86 4.10
CA ALA A 133 5.09 -18.54 4.87
C ALA A 133 6.50 -18.19 4.38
N PHE A 134 6.70 -18.08 3.06
CA PHE A 134 7.97 -17.60 2.49
C PHE A 134 8.29 -16.16 2.91
N MET A 135 7.30 -15.26 2.87
CA MET A 135 7.51 -13.87 3.29
C MET A 135 7.83 -13.75 4.79
N LEU A 136 7.20 -14.57 5.64
CA LEU A 136 7.48 -14.61 7.07
C LEU A 136 8.90 -15.12 7.35
N LYS A 137 9.34 -16.19 6.71
CA LYS A 137 10.72 -16.71 6.83
C LYS A 137 11.77 -15.65 6.46
N LEU A 138 11.52 -14.84 5.44
CA LEU A 138 12.41 -13.73 5.10
C LEU A 138 12.49 -12.69 6.22
N ARG A 139 11.37 -12.40 6.89
CA ARG A 139 11.33 -11.46 8.02
C ARG A 139 11.98 -12.01 9.28
N GLU A 140 11.81 -13.31 9.55
CA GLU A 140 12.49 -14.01 10.65
C GLU A 140 14.02 -13.99 10.47
N ALA A 141 14.50 -14.11 9.23
CA ALA A 141 15.91 -13.93 8.89
C ALA A 141 16.36 -12.45 8.84
N GLU A 142 15.55 -11.52 9.35
CA GLU A 142 15.78 -10.06 9.35
C GLU A 142 15.98 -9.43 7.97
N ARG A 143 15.50 -10.07 6.91
CA ARG A 143 15.60 -9.57 5.54
C ARG A 143 14.39 -8.70 5.17
N ALA A 144 14.62 -7.74 4.28
CA ALA A 144 13.55 -6.97 3.69
C ALA A 144 12.79 -7.81 2.65
N VAL A 145 11.46 -7.84 2.75
CA VAL A 145 10.60 -8.43 1.72
C VAL A 145 10.29 -7.35 0.67
N THR A 146 10.58 -7.65 -0.59
CA THR A 146 10.32 -6.72 -1.71
C THR A 146 9.52 -7.40 -2.81
N CYS A 147 8.93 -6.62 -3.72
CA CYS A 147 8.25 -7.17 -4.89
C CYS A 147 9.17 -8.10 -5.70
N THR A 148 10.47 -7.82 -5.76
CA THR A 148 11.46 -8.68 -6.44
C THR A 148 11.52 -10.08 -5.80
N HIS A 149 11.53 -10.17 -4.47
CA HIS A 149 11.54 -11.46 -3.78
C HIS A 149 10.29 -12.28 -4.10
N ILE A 150 9.13 -11.62 -4.10
CA ILE A 150 7.84 -12.27 -4.40
C ILE A 150 7.78 -12.69 -5.89
N VAL A 151 8.23 -11.84 -6.81
CA VAL A 151 8.31 -12.19 -8.24
C VAL A 151 9.26 -13.38 -8.46
N ASN A 152 10.39 -13.43 -7.76
CA ASN A 152 11.32 -14.55 -7.86
C ASN A 152 10.72 -15.85 -7.29
N TYR A 153 9.96 -15.77 -6.20
CA TYR A 153 9.19 -16.91 -5.69
C TYR A 153 8.19 -17.41 -6.74
N LEU A 154 7.40 -16.51 -7.33
CA LEU A 154 6.44 -16.84 -8.39
C LEU A 154 7.12 -17.43 -9.63
N LYS A 155 8.29 -16.93 -10.02
CA LYS A 155 9.09 -17.51 -11.13
C LYS A 155 9.51 -18.95 -10.86
N ARG A 156 9.80 -19.31 -9.61
CA ARG A 156 10.27 -20.65 -9.23
C ARG A 156 9.13 -21.65 -9.06
N HIS A 157 8.04 -21.23 -8.41
CA HIS A 157 6.97 -22.14 -7.99
C HIS A 157 5.71 -22.04 -8.88
N HIS A 158 5.48 -20.91 -9.53
CA HIS A 158 4.24 -20.63 -10.29
C HIS A 158 4.53 -19.96 -11.65
N ARG A 159 5.55 -20.45 -12.36
CA ARG A 159 6.01 -19.91 -13.66
C ARG A 159 4.89 -19.80 -14.70
N LYS A 160 4.13 -20.90 -14.88
CA LYS A 160 3.01 -20.95 -15.85
C LYS A 160 1.97 -19.88 -15.56
N TRP A 161 1.55 -19.75 -14.31
CA TRP A 161 0.61 -18.72 -13.89
C TRP A 161 1.16 -17.31 -14.15
N LEU A 162 2.43 -17.07 -13.83
CA LEU A 162 3.08 -15.77 -14.05
C LEU A 162 3.11 -15.41 -15.54
N ASP A 163 3.46 -16.36 -16.41
CA ASP A 163 3.54 -16.14 -17.85
C ASP A 163 2.14 -15.87 -18.44
N THR A 164 1.12 -16.64 -18.02
CA THR A 164 -0.29 -16.37 -18.39
C THR A 164 -0.75 -14.99 -17.94
N TYR A 165 -0.47 -14.62 -16.68
CA TYR A 165 -0.84 -13.32 -16.14
C TYR A 165 -0.19 -12.16 -16.92
N LEU A 166 1.10 -12.29 -17.25
CA LEU A 166 1.83 -11.26 -17.99
C LEU A 166 1.35 -11.15 -19.45
N GLY A 167 0.94 -12.26 -20.07
CA GLY A 167 0.42 -12.29 -21.45
C GLY A 167 -0.99 -11.69 -21.58
N GLU A 168 -1.86 -11.91 -20.59
CA GLU A 168 -3.26 -11.44 -20.65
C GLU A 168 -3.44 -9.95 -20.32
N LYS A 169 -2.58 -9.38 -19.46
CA LYS A 169 -2.78 -8.03 -18.92
C LYS A 169 -2.04 -6.97 -19.75
N HIS A 170 -2.76 -5.93 -20.15
CA HIS A 170 -2.14 -4.73 -20.71
C HIS A 170 -1.22 -4.06 -19.66
N ARG A 171 0.07 -3.91 -20.00
CA ARG A 171 1.16 -3.53 -19.05
C ARG A 171 1.33 -4.55 -17.91
N GLY A 172 1.42 -5.83 -18.27
CA GLY A 172 1.49 -6.98 -17.34
C GLY A 172 2.36 -6.75 -16.11
N TYR A 173 3.63 -6.36 -16.28
CA TYR A 173 4.55 -6.16 -15.16
C TYR A 173 4.10 -5.06 -14.18
N GLN A 174 3.60 -3.93 -14.68
CA GLN A 174 3.12 -2.84 -13.82
C GLN A 174 1.86 -3.24 -13.05
N THR A 175 0.96 -3.99 -13.70
CA THR A 175 -0.23 -4.52 -13.04
C THR A 175 0.12 -5.59 -12.01
N LEU A 176 1.15 -6.40 -12.27
CA LEU A 176 1.68 -7.40 -11.34
C LEU A 176 2.22 -6.72 -10.07
N LEU A 177 3.06 -5.69 -10.20
CA LEU A 177 3.59 -4.98 -9.03
C LEU A 177 2.49 -4.41 -8.14
N ARG A 178 1.42 -3.87 -8.73
CA ARG A 178 0.26 -3.40 -7.95
C ARG A 178 -0.49 -4.55 -7.27
N LEU A 179 -0.67 -5.68 -7.96
CA LEU A 179 -1.29 -6.87 -7.38
C LEU A 179 -0.52 -7.34 -6.15
N LEU A 180 0.82 -7.41 -6.25
CA LEU A 180 1.69 -7.80 -5.15
C LEU A 180 1.67 -6.79 -3.99
N GLN A 181 1.65 -5.49 -4.27
CA GLN A 181 1.54 -4.46 -3.23
C GLN A 181 0.22 -4.57 -2.45
N MET A 182 -0.89 -4.78 -3.16
CA MET A 182 -2.20 -4.98 -2.53
C MET A 182 -2.26 -6.29 -1.73
N PHE A 183 -1.62 -7.35 -2.23
CA PHE A 183 -1.47 -8.61 -1.51
C PHE A 183 -0.73 -8.40 -0.18
N CYS A 184 0.44 -7.77 -0.21
CA CYS A 184 1.19 -7.44 1.00
C CYS A 184 0.34 -6.66 2.02
N GLY A 185 -0.36 -5.61 1.57
CA GLY A 185 -1.22 -4.81 2.45
C GLY A 185 -2.37 -5.60 3.08
N ARG A 186 -2.96 -6.57 2.37
CA ARG A 186 -4.03 -7.42 2.89
C ARG A 186 -3.54 -8.40 3.95
N HIS A 187 -2.31 -8.87 3.85
CA HIS A 187 -1.71 -9.80 4.83
C HIS A 187 -0.91 -9.09 5.93
N GLY A 188 -1.16 -7.80 6.17
CA GLY A 188 -0.56 -7.05 7.28
C GLY A 188 0.87 -6.57 7.04
N PHE A 189 1.45 -6.78 5.85
CA PHE A 189 2.75 -6.24 5.52
C PHE A 189 2.62 -4.75 5.18
N THR A 190 3.21 -3.91 6.02
CA THR A 190 3.27 -2.47 5.81
C THR A 190 4.61 -2.06 5.21
N ARG A 191 4.58 -1.00 4.39
CA ARG A 191 5.81 -0.45 3.82
C ARG A 191 6.59 0.28 4.92
N GLN A 192 7.77 -0.22 5.23
CA GLN A 192 8.70 0.41 6.16
C GLN A 192 9.93 0.93 5.42
N ARG A 193 10.55 1.99 5.94
CA ARG A 193 11.86 2.44 5.46
C ARG A 193 12.92 1.54 6.10
N PRO A 194 13.83 0.94 5.31
CA PRO A 194 14.95 0.21 5.88
C PRO A 194 15.78 1.14 6.77
N THR A 195 15.94 0.77 8.04
CA THR A 195 16.83 1.45 8.98
C THR A 195 18.08 0.61 9.13
N LYS A 196 19.26 1.24 9.16
CA LYS A 196 20.52 0.55 9.44
C LYS A 196 20.55 0.17 10.91
N ALA A 197 20.25 -1.09 11.24
CA ALA A 197 20.49 -1.62 12.57
C ALA A 197 21.98 -1.95 12.73
N LYS A 198 22.57 -1.63 13.89
CA LYS A 198 23.97 -1.93 14.19
C LYS A 198 24.20 -3.40 14.61
N ARG A 199 23.14 -4.09 15.01
CA ARG A 199 23.13 -5.45 15.57
C ARG A 199 21.84 -6.17 15.16
N LEU A 200 21.87 -7.50 15.14
CA LEU A 200 20.68 -8.33 14.94
C LEU A 200 19.73 -8.18 16.15
N GLN A 201 18.44 -8.40 15.93
CA GLN A 201 17.43 -8.31 16.97
C GLN A 201 17.63 -9.37 18.06
N GLY A 202 18.10 -10.56 17.67
CA GLY A 202 18.46 -11.64 18.59
C GLY A 202 19.53 -11.21 19.59
N ASP A 203 20.69 -10.77 19.07
CA ASP A 203 21.82 -10.28 19.87
C ASP A 203 21.41 -9.12 20.80
N LEU A 204 20.59 -8.18 20.30
CA LEU A 204 20.06 -7.09 21.11
C LEU A 204 19.16 -7.59 22.24
N GLY A 205 18.36 -8.62 21.98
CA GLY A 205 17.50 -9.25 22.98
C GLY A 205 18.31 -9.93 24.08
N GLU A 206 19.36 -10.66 23.72
CA GLU A 206 20.25 -11.31 24.68
C GLU A 206 21.01 -10.29 25.52
N LEU A 207 21.60 -9.27 24.88
CA LEU A 207 22.29 -8.19 25.57
C LEU A 207 21.38 -7.45 26.55
N ARG A 208 20.13 -7.17 26.15
CA ARG A 208 19.14 -6.53 27.03
C ARG A 208 18.77 -7.41 28.22
N LYS A 209 18.65 -8.72 28.02
CA LYS A 209 18.33 -9.67 29.11
C LYS A 209 19.48 -9.78 30.10
N ALA A 210 20.72 -9.92 29.61
CA ALA A 210 21.91 -9.96 30.45
C ALA A 210 22.04 -8.67 31.26
N PHE A 211 21.96 -7.52 30.59
CA PHE A 211 21.99 -6.22 31.26
C PHE A 211 20.88 -6.06 32.30
N ALA A 212 19.64 -6.45 31.97
CA ALA A 212 18.52 -6.34 32.91
C ALA A 212 18.73 -7.22 34.15
N LEU A 213 19.25 -8.44 33.97
CA LEU A 213 19.58 -9.33 35.09
C LEU A 213 20.63 -8.68 36.00
N ASP A 214 21.75 -8.25 35.43
CA ASP A 214 22.84 -7.62 36.18
C ASP A 214 22.35 -6.37 36.91
N PHE A 215 21.57 -5.53 36.22
CA PHE A 215 21.01 -4.31 36.76
C PHE A 215 20.06 -4.57 37.94
N HIS A 216 19.16 -5.54 37.84
CA HIS A 216 18.24 -5.89 38.94
C HIS A 216 18.92 -6.57 40.12
N THR A 217 20.07 -7.23 39.91
CA THR A 217 20.84 -7.81 41.04
C THR A 217 21.69 -6.77 41.78
N ALA A 218 22.14 -5.72 41.09
CA ALA A 218 23.06 -4.73 41.65
C ALA A 218 22.35 -3.54 42.31
N PHE A 219 21.10 -3.25 41.93
CA PHE A 219 20.40 -2.04 42.36
C PHE A 219 18.98 -2.35 42.85
N ASP A 220 18.72 -2.11 44.14
CA ASP A 220 17.40 -2.30 44.76
C ASP A 220 16.51 -1.05 44.71
N THR A 221 17.11 0.15 44.69
CA THR A 221 16.39 1.44 44.67
C THR A 221 16.96 2.33 43.57
N ILE A 222 16.11 2.68 42.60
CA ILE A 222 16.51 3.41 41.39
C ILE A 222 15.74 4.73 41.35
N PHE A 223 16.46 5.85 41.35
CA PHE A 223 15.90 7.17 41.07
C PHE A 223 16.21 7.51 39.61
N ASN A 224 15.17 7.67 38.78
CA ASN A 224 15.36 8.11 37.40
C ASN A 224 15.71 9.61 37.42
N VAL A 225 16.89 9.94 36.91
CA VAL A 225 17.33 11.32 36.69
C VAL A 225 17.58 11.46 35.19
N ASP A 226 16.57 11.89 34.44
CA ASP A 226 16.69 12.20 33.03
C ASP A 226 16.58 13.70 32.78
N GLU A 227 17.54 14.25 32.03
CA GLU A 227 17.48 15.62 31.56
C GLU A 227 16.54 15.67 30.34
N THR A 228 15.30 16.07 30.55
CA THR A 228 14.38 16.38 29.45
C THR A 228 14.79 17.73 28.85
N GLY A 229 15.58 17.70 27.77
CA GLY A 229 15.93 18.90 27.02
C GLY A 229 14.67 19.60 26.49
N MET A 230 14.36 20.78 27.02
CA MET A 230 13.27 21.62 26.53
C MET A 230 13.69 22.29 25.22
N SER A 231 13.27 21.74 24.08
CA SER A 231 13.47 22.38 22.78
C SER A 231 12.45 23.52 22.59
N TYR A 232 12.90 24.77 22.62
CA TYR A 232 12.08 25.95 22.28
C TYR A 232 11.83 26.09 20.77
N ASP A 233 12.32 25.17 19.95
CA ASP A 233 12.16 25.21 18.50
C ASP A 233 10.71 24.81 18.13
N MET A 234 9.85 25.83 18.09
CA MET A 234 8.49 25.71 17.56
C MET A 234 8.51 26.21 16.12
N PRO A 235 8.77 25.33 15.13
CA PRO A 235 8.89 25.75 13.75
C PRO A 235 7.59 26.45 13.31
N PRO A 236 7.68 27.57 12.57
CA PRO A 236 6.52 28.34 12.18
C PRO A 236 5.53 27.49 11.39
N LYS A 237 4.26 27.47 11.82
CA LYS A 237 3.17 26.70 11.18
C LYS A 237 2.86 27.18 9.76
N ALA A 238 3.21 28.42 9.45
CA ALA A 238 3.11 29.03 8.14
C ALA A 238 4.24 30.04 7.98
N ILE A 239 4.86 30.06 6.80
CA ILE A 239 5.86 31.04 6.41
C ILE A 239 5.27 31.74 5.19
N TRP A 240 5.25 33.08 5.19
CA TRP A 240 4.81 33.84 4.03
C TRP A 240 5.94 33.85 3.01
N ALA A 241 5.62 33.53 1.76
CA ALA A 241 6.53 33.71 0.63
C ALA A 241 6.15 34.99 -0.12
N VAL A 242 7.15 35.71 -0.63
CA VAL A 242 6.93 36.80 -1.58
C VAL A 242 6.32 36.20 -2.84
N GLY A 243 5.08 36.58 -3.14
CA GLY A 243 4.44 36.25 -4.41
C GLY A 243 5.20 36.95 -5.52
N VAL A 244 5.97 36.19 -6.32
CA VAL A 244 6.52 36.74 -7.56
C VAL A 244 5.34 37.05 -8.46
N GLU A 245 5.14 38.34 -8.73
CA GLU A 245 4.13 38.84 -9.65
C GLU A 245 4.45 38.30 -11.04
N VAL A 246 3.74 37.26 -11.46
CA VAL A 246 3.71 36.86 -12.87
C VAL A 246 2.92 37.96 -13.58
N GLN A 247 3.64 38.83 -14.31
CA GLN A 247 3.03 39.81 -15.20
C GLN A 247 2.06 39.09 -16.15
N ARG A 248 0.75 39.14 -15.83
CA ARG A 248 -0.30 38.81 -16.77
C ARG A 248 -0.62 40.07 -17.55
N SER A 249 -0.32 40.06 -18.85
CA SER A 249 -0.70 41.13 -19.77
C SER A 249 -2.24 41.36 -19.75
N PRO A 250 -2.71 42.61 -19.72
CA PRO A 250 -4.13 42.98 -19.88
C PRO A 250 -4.46 43.02 -21.39
N ALA A 251 -5.68 42.98 -21.92
CA ALA A 251 -7.04 43.24 -21.45
C ALA A 251 -8.00 42.45 -22.42
N ALA A 252 -9.30 42.28 -22.20
CA ALA A 252 -10.28 43.36 -22.22
C ALA A 252 -11.58 42.96 -21.48
N LYS A 253 -12.15 43.99 -20.87
CA LYS A 253 -13.31 44.02 -19.97
C LYS A 253 -14.62 43.95 -20.75
N THR A 254 -15.65 43.36 -20.15
CA THR A 254 -17.00 43.97 -20.09
C THR A 254 -17.82 43.34 -18.95
N PHE A 255 -18.04 44.09 -17.87
CA PHE A 255 -19.34 44.11 -17.20
C PHE A 255 -19.54 45.48 -16.54
N VAL A 256 -20.75 45.98 -16.68
CA VAL A 256 -21.20 47.37 -16.51
C VAL A 256 -21.64 47.58 -15.05
N PRO A 257 -21.58 48.81 -14.48
CA PRO A 257 -21.74 49.06 -13.05
C PRO A 257 -23.21 49.16 -12.64
N TYR A 258 -23.50 48.89 -11.37
CA TYR A 258 -24.74 49.31 -10.73
C TYR A 258 -24.37 50.30 -9.62
N ASP A 259 -24.54 51.58 -9.91
CA ASP A 259 -24.48 52.64 -8.91
C ASP A 259 -25.88 52.91 -8.34
N SER A 260 -25.94 52.86 -7.01
CA SER A 260 -26.74 53.72 -6.11
C SER A 260 -28.25 53.87 -6.32
N CYS A 261 -29.02 53.51 -5.28
CA CYS A 261 -29.92 54.50 -4.67
C CYS A 261 -30.16 54.18 -3.19
N ALA A 262 -29.97 55.19 -2.36
CA ALA A 262 -30.16 55.18 -0.94
C ALA A 262 -31.60 55.60 -0.56
N LEU A 263 -32.06 55.06 0.57
CA LEU A 263 -32.97 55.68 1.55
C LEU A 263 -34.47 55.86 1.24
N CYS A 264 -35.25 55.56 2.30
CA CYS A 264 -36.66 55.88 2.60
C CYS A 264 -37.73 55.02 1.87
N ALA A 265 -38.77 54.48 2.51
CA ALA A 265 -39.50 54.92 3.70
C ALA A 265 -40.29 53.78 4.39
N ARG A 266 -40.37 53.88 5.73
CA ARG A 266 -41.48 53.60 6.65
C ARG A 266 -42.58 52.60 6.26
N GLY A 267 -42.83 51.68 7.18
CA GLY A 267 -44.00 50.82 7.33
C GLY A 267 -43.77 49.83 8.44
#